data_AF-A0A1T1AWL1-F1
#
_entry.id   AF-A0A1T1AWL1-F1
#
_cell.length_a   1.000
_cell.length_b   1.000
_cell.length_c   1.000
_cell.angle_alpha   90.00
_cell.angle_beta   90.00
_cell.angle_gamma   90.00
#
_symmetry.space_group_name_H-M   'P 1'
#
loop_
_entity.id
_entity.type
_entity.pdbx_description
1 polymer ?
#
loop_
_entity_poly.entity_id
_entity_poly.type
_entity_poly.pdbx_seq_one_letter_code
_entity_poly.pdbx_strand_id
1 'polypeptide(L)'
;MFGVEPTACQTKDVPLQREDGSTKRVPKFGRWTHLLKSAQTDEWDIEAAIEELLGRLPRELEVWRQVATLGALRISVGLSLSSGNEEFELGPKLMQFLGERNVGIYFDVYAENED
;
A
#
# COMPACT_ATOMS: atom_id res chain seq x y z
N MET A 1 -7.51 12.67 6.93
CA MET A 1 -8.36 11.99 5.94
C MET A 1 -8.72 10.58 6.40
N PHE A 2 -7.77 9.75 6.84
CA PHE A 2 -8.07 8.40 7.32
C PHE A 2 -8.21 8.26 8.85
N GLY A 3 -8.08 9.32 9.65
CA GLY A 3 -8.15 9.22 11.11
C GLY A 3 -7.03 8.38 11.75
N VAL A 4 -6.00 8.03 10.98
CA VAL A 4 -4.84 7.22 11.37
C VAL A 4 -3.59 8.07 11.21
N GLU A 5 -2.66 7.96 12.15
CA GLU A 5 -1.35 8.62 12.06
C GLU A 5 -0.44 7.87 11.07
N PRO A 6 0.22 8.58 10.14
CA PRO A 6 1.18 7.95 9.24
C PRO A 6 2.40 7.44 10.00
N THR A 7 3.02 6.39 9.48
CA THR A 7 4.42 6.06 9.82
C THR A 7 5.38 7.08 9.21
N ALA A 8 5.08 7.57 8.00
CA ALA A 8 5.82 8.65 7.37
C ALA A 8 4.90 9.44 6.44
N CYS A 9 5.11 10.75 6.34
CA CYS A 9 4.44 11.58 5.36
C CYS A 9 5.42 12.55 4.71
N GLN A 10 5.06 13.03 3.52
CA GLN A 10 5.71 14.17 2.87
C GLN A 10 4.63 15.02 2.22
N THR A 11 4.81 16.33 2.26
CA THR A 11 3.94 17.28 1.58
C THR A 11 4.62 17.73 0.29
N LYS A 12 3.84 17.82 -0.79
CA LYS A 12 4.33 18.34 -2.06
C LYS A 12 4.93 19.74 -1.84
N ASP A 13 6.07 20.00 -2.48
CA ASP A 13 6.78 21.29 -2.46
C ASP A 13 7.31 21.74 -1.08
N VAL A 14 7.17 20.91 -0.03
CA VAL A 14 7.76 21.16 1.30
C VAL A 14 9.11 20.45 1.40
N PRO A 15 10.25 21.17 1.58
CA PRO A 15 11.57 20.55 1.65
C PRO A 15 11.69 19.57 2.80
N LEU A 16 12.14 18.35 2.50
CA LEU A 16 12.57 17.39 3.51
C LEU A 16 14.01 17.75 3.88
N GLN A 17 14.26 18.00 5.17
CA GLN A 17 15.60 18.31 5.67
C GLN A 17 16.31 17.06 6.21
N ARG A 18 17.64 17.10 6.17
CA ARG A 18 18.51 16.17 6.90
C ARG A 18 18.65 16.63 8.35
N GLU A 19 19.23 15.78 9.20
CA GLU A 19 19.50 16.12 10.60
C GLU A 19 20.39 17.36 10.77
N ASP A 20 21.26 17.64 9.79
CA ASP A 20 22.14 18.82 9.76
C ASP A 20 21.45 20.11 9.25
N GLY A 21 20.14 20.06 8.97
CA GLY A 21 19.36 21.20 8.46
C GLY A 21 19.52 21.47 6.96
N SER A 22 20.35 20.70 6.24
CA SER A 22 20.44 20.80 4.78
C SER A 22 19.21 20.19 4.09
N THR A 23 18.87 20.67 2.90
CA THR A 23 17.75 20.12 2.13
C THR A 23 18.14 18.77 1.53
N LYS A 24 17.41 17.70 1.89
CA LYS A 24 17.55 16.36 1.29
C LYS A 24 16.92 16.29 -0.09
N ARG A 25 15.65 16.72 -0.21
CA ARG A 25 14.91 16.84 -1.48
C ARG A 25 13.65 17.67 -1.30
N VAL A 26 13.09 18.15 -2.41
CA VAL A 26 11.75 18.73 -2.48
C VAL A 26 10.80 17.72 -3.16
N PRO A 27 9.78 17.18 -2.46
CA PRO A 27 8.85 16.21 -3.04
C PRO A 27 7.98 16.81 -4.15
N LYS A 28 7.85 16.11 -5.28
CA LYS A 28 6.96 16.51 -6.39
C LYS A 28 5.49 16.15 -6.16
N PHE A 29 5.21 15.32 -5.15
CA PHE A 29 3.89 14.84 -4.78
C PHE A 29 3.80 14.62 -3.27
N GLY A 30 2.58 14.72 -2.74
CA GLY A 30 2.28 14.35 -1.36
C GLY A 30 2.28 12.83 -1.23
N ARG A 31 2.82 12.32 -0.12
CA ARG A 31 2.79 10.90 0.20
C ARG A 31 2.42 10.76 1.68
N TRP A 32 1.49 9.87 1.96
CA TRP A 32 1.17 9.40 3.29
C TRP A 32 1.44 7.90 3.30
N THR A 33 2.18 7.41 4.29
CA THR A 33 2.66 6.03 4.33
C THR A 33 2.43 5.45 5.71
N HIS A 34 1.85 4.26 5.74
CA HIS A 34 1.77 3.40 6.90
C HIS A 34 2.56 2.13 6.61
N LEU A 35 3.55 1.80 7.44
CA LEU A 35 4.43 0.66 7.23
C LEU A 35 4.06 -0.46 8.19
N LEU A 36 4.03 -1.68 7.66
CA LEU A 36 4.07 -2.89 8.48
C LEU A 36 5.53 -3.25 8.77
N LYS A 37 5.79 -3.74 9.98
CA LYS A 37 7.05 -4.37 10.37
C LYS A 37 6.92 -5.87 10.16
N SER A 38 8.04 -6.55 9.89
CA SER A 38 8.08 -8.01 9.71
C SER A 38 7.49 -8.83 10.88
N ALA A 39 7.44 -8.27 12.09
CA ALA A 39 6.78 -8.91 13.23
C ALA A 39 5.23 -8.83 13.22
N GLN A 40 4.63 -8.09 12.28
CA GLN A 40 3.19 -7.78 12.24
C GLN A 40 2.44 -8.58 11.17
N THR A 41 3.16 -9.16 10.22
CA THR A 41 2.58 -9.97 9.15
C THR A 41 3.65 -10.91 8.61
N ASP A 42 3.22 -12.08 8.15
CA ASP A 42 4.10 -12.92 7.35
C ASP A 42 4.08 -12.37 5.92
N GLU A 43 5.24 -11.93 5.43
CA GLU A 43 5.36 -11.33 4.09
C GLU A 43 5.00 -12.34 2.97
N TRP A 44 4.97 -13.64 3.30
CA TRP A 44 4.55 -14.71 2.40
C TRP A 44 3.02 -14.88 2.32
N ASP A 45 2.24 -14.32 3.25
CA ASP A 45 0.78 -14.31 3.21
C ASP A 45 0.28 -12.92 2.78
N ILE A 46 0.16 -12.75 1.46
CA ILE A 46 -0.27 -11.49 0.82
C ILE A 46 -1.65 -11.06 1.33
N GLU A 47 -2.57 -12.00 1.53
CA GLU A 47 -3.92 -11.69 2.02
C GLU A 47 -3.83 -11.16 3.45
N ALA A 48 -3.10 -11.84 4.34
CA ALA A 48 -2.90 -11.38 5.72
C ALA A 48 -2.20 -10.01 5.78
N ALA A 49 -1.21 -9.74 4.92
CA ALA A 49 -0.54 -8.45 4.86
C ALA A 49 -1.48 -7.33 4.42
N ILE A 50 -2.32 -7.59 3.41
CA ILE A 50 -3.33 -6.64 2.94
C ILE A 50 -4.40 -6.41 4.02
N GLU A 51 -4.90 -7.47 4.65
CA GLU A 51 -5.88 -7.36 5.74
C GLU A 51 -5.34 -6.58 6.93
N GLU A 52 -4.09 -6.83 7.34
CA GLU A 52 -3.44 -6.10 8.44
C GLU A 52 -3.24 -4.61 8.10
N LEU A 53 -2.85 -4.31 6.86
CA LEU A 53 -2.69 -2.93 6.40
C LEU A 53 -4.03 -2.18 6.35
N LEU A 54 -5.05 -2.79 5.74
CA LEU A 54 -6.35 -2.16 5.51
C LEU A 54 -7.23 -2.18 6.76
N GLY A 55 -7.05 -3.15 7.65
CA GLY A 55 -7.76 -3.23 8.93
C GLY A 55 -7.46 -2.05 9.86
N ARG A 56 -6.36 -1.34 9.62
CA ARG A 56 -5.97 -0.11 10.32
C ARG A 56 -6.62 1.13 9.73
N LEU A 57 -7.16 1.07 8.52
CA LEU A 57 -7.84 2.19 7.87
C LEU A 57 -9.33 2.22 8.26
N PRO A 58 -10.03 3.36 8.06
CA PRO A 58 -11.45 3.48 8.34
C PRO A 58 -12.27 2.37 7.69
N ARG A 59 -13.27 1.87 8.40
CA ARG A 59 -14.14 0.81 7.88
C ARG A 59 -15.33 1.38 7.11
N GLU A 60 -15.69 2.62 7.40
CA GLU A 60 -16.83 3.35 6.86
C GLU A 60 -16.66 3.61 5.36
N LEU A 61 -17.53 3.00 4.54
CA LEU A 61 -17.48 3.14 3.07
C LEU A 61 -17.61 4.59 2.60
N GLU A 62 -18.25 5.46 3.39
CA GLU A 62 -18.40 6.87 3.04
C GLU A 62 -17.04 7.59 2.99
N VAL A 63 -16.11 7.25 3.87
CA VAL A 63 -14.73 7.79 3.84
C VAL A 63 -14.06 7.38 2.53
N TRP A 64 -14.18 6.11 2.14
CA TRP A 64 -13.59 5.58 0.91
C TRP A 64 -14.21 6.20 -0.35
N ARG A 65 -15.52 6.45 -0.36
CA ARG A 65 -16.19 7.15 -1.44
C ARG A 65 -15.67 8.56 -1.62
N GLN A 66 -15.49 9.30 -0.52
CA GLN A 66 -14.90 10.65 -0.56
C GLN A 66 -13.48 10.61 -1.12
N VAL A 67 -12.65 9.66 -0.67
CA VAL A 67 -11.29 9.50 -1.18
C VAL A 67 -11.27 9.13 -2.67
N ALA A 68 -12.18 8.26 -3.12
CA ALA A 68 -12.28 7.87 -4.53
C ALA A 68 -12.63 9.05 -5.46
N THR A 69 -13.22 10.14 -4.96
CA THR A 69 -13.43 11.37 -5.75
C THR A 69 -12.14 12.12 -6.07
N LEU A 70 -11.05 11.85 -5.33
CA LEU A 70 -9.76 12.51 -5.52
C LEU A 70 -8.88 11.81 -6.55
N GLY A 71 -9.23 10.57 -6.93
CA GLY A 71 -8.50 9.79 -7.92
C GLY A 71 -8.70 8.29 -7.77
N ALA A 72 -7.97 7.52 -8.58
CA ALA A 72 -7.98 6.07 -8.51
C ALA A 72 -7.24 5.57 -7.27
N LEU A 73 -7.88 4.68 -6.51
CA LEU A 73 -7.27 3.97 -5.40
C LEU A 73 -6.71 2.64 -5.88
N ARG A 74 -5.46 2.36 -5.55
CA ARG A 74 -4.83 1.08 -5.87
C ARG A 74 -3.91 0.59 -4.75
N ILE A 75 -3.89 -0.72 -4.58
CA ILE A 75 -2.84 -1.45 -3.86
C ILE A 75 -1.87 -1.99 -4.92
N SER A 76 -0.59 -1.84 -4.69
CA SER A 76 0.45 -2.40 -5.55
C SER A 76 1.22 -3.47 -4.78
N VAL A 77 1.28 -4.67 -5.35
CA VAL A 77 1.98 -5.82 -4.78
C VAL A 77 3.07 -6.24 -5.77
N GLY A 78 4.32 -6.23 -5.31
CA GLY A 78 5.44 -6.80 -6.05
C GLY A 78 5.64 -8.25 -5.63
N LEU A 79 5.66 -9.18 -6.59
CA LEU A 79 5.85 -10.61 -6.34
C LEU A 79 7.10 -11.07 -7.06
N SER A 80 7.99 -11.76 -6.35
CA SER A 80 9.15 -12.40 -6.96
C SER A 80 8.93 -13.90 -6.92
N LEU A 81 8.83 -14.52 -8.10
CA LEU A 81 8.70 -15.97 -8.24
C LEU A 81 10.05 -16.63 -7.97
N SER A 82 10.08 -17.64 -7.11
CA SER A 82 11.29 -18.45 -6.86
C SER A 82 11.47 -19.60 -7.86
N SER A 83 10.41 -19.92 -8.61
CA SER A 83 10.35 -20.98 -9.62
C SER A 83 9.23 -20.73 -10.63
N GLY A 84 9.19 -21.50 -11.71
CA GLY A 84 8.10 -21.43 -12.69
C GLY A 84 6.76 -21.89 -12.10
N ASN A 85 5.71 -21.09 -12.31
CA ASN A 85 4.32 -21.32 -11.85
C ASN A 85 4.17 -21.42 -10.33
N GLU A 86 4.29 -20.30 -9.63
CA GLU A 86 3.86 -20.18 -8.23
C GLU A 86 2.47 -19.59 -8.17
N GLU A 87 1.53 -20.41 -7.72
CA GLU A 87 0.14 -20.00 -7.55
C GLU A 87 -0.02 -19.24 -6.23
N PHE A 88 -0.86 -18.22 -6.25
CA PHE A 88 -1.41 -17.61 -5.06
C PHE A 88 -2.87 -17.25 -5.31
N GLU A 89 -3.65 -17.17 -4.25
CA GLU A 89 -5.05 -16.79 -4.30
C GLU A 89 -5.28 -15.58 -3.38
N LEU A 90 -6.21 -14.71 -3.77
CA LEU A 90 -6.79 -13.74 -2.86
C LEU A 90 -8.21 -14.18 -2.57
N GLY A 91 -8.52 -14.37 -1.29
CA GLY A 91 -9.83 -14.81 -0.88
C GLY A 91 -10.97 -13.89 -1.33
N PRO A 92 -12.19 -14.43 -1.52
CA PRO A 92 -13.35 -13.65 -1.95
C PRO A 92 -13.73 -12.55 -0.96
N LYS A 93 -13.42 -12.72 0.33
CA LYS A 93 -13.67 -11.71 1.37
C LYS A 93 -12.80 -10.47 1.15
N LEU A 94 -11.52 -10.66 0.87
CA LEU A 94 -10.62 -9.56 0.55
C LEU A 94 -11.06 -8.88 -0.76
N MET A 95 -11.43 -9.64 -1.78
CA MET A 95 -11.92 -9.10 -3.05
C MET A 95 -13.19 -8.26 -2.88
N GLN A 96 -14.15 -8.72 -2.07
CA GLN A 96 -15.31 -7.92 -1.70
C GLN A 96 -14.90 -6.65 -0.94
N PHE A 97 -14.01 -6.77 0.04
CA PHE A 97 -13.54 -5.64 0.85
C PHE A 97 -12.94 -4.52 -0.02
N LEU A 98 -12.11 -4.88 -1.00
CA LEU A 98 -11.51 -3.93 -1.95
C LEU A 98 -12.55 -3.35 -2.91
N GLY A 99 -13.42 -4.19 -3.46
CA GLY A 99 -14.45 -3.78 -4.41
C GLY A 99 -15.44 -2.77 -3.83
N GLU A 100 -15.91 -2.99 -2.60
CA GLU A 100 -16.80 -2.06 -1.89
C GLU A 100 -16.18 -0.66 -1.67
N ARG A 101 -14.84 -0.59 -1.68
CA ARG A 101 -14.06 0.63 -1.45
C ARG A 101 -13.50 1.25 -2.74
N ASN A 102 -13.85 0.68 -3.90
CA ASN A 102 -13.33 1.09 -5.21
C ASN A 102 -11.78 1.10 -5.26
N VAL A 103 -11.16 0.10 -4.61
CA VAL A 103 -9.71 -0.08 -4.56
C VAL A 103 -9.32 -1.17 -5.55
N GLY A 104 -8.56 -0.82 -6.58
CA GLY A 104 -7.95 -1.81 -7.47
C GLY A 104 -6.74 -2.48 -6.84
N ILE A 105 -6.42 -3.70 -7.25
CA ILE A 105 -5.13 -4.33 -6.96
C ILE A 105 -4.31 -4.43 -8.25
N TYR A 106 -3.02 -4.09 -8.15
CA TYR A 106 -2.06 -4.13 -9.24
C TYR A 106 -0.90 -5.02 -8.82
N PHE A 107 -0.61 -6.03 -9.64
CA PHE A 107 0.50 -6.95 -9.43
C PHE A 107 1.65 -6.60 -10.37
N ASP A 108 2.85 -6.49 -9.80
CA ASP A 108 4.11 -6.44 -10.53
C ASP A 108 4.85 -7.75 -10.25
N VAL A 109 4.85 -8.68 -11.21
CA VAL A 109 5.37 -10.04 -11.02
C VAL A 109 6.72 -10.16 -11.71
N TYR A 110 7.74 -10.44 -10.91
CA TYR A 110 9.11 -10.67 -11.32
C TYR A 110 9.39 -12.18 -11.33
N ALA A 111 10.09 -12.65 -12.35
CA ALA A 111 10.67 -13.98 -12.37
C ALA A 111 12.19 -13.83 -12.53
N GLU A 112 12.97 -14.68 -11.86
CA GLU A 112 14.39 -14.80 -12.23
C GLU A 112 14.45 -15.35 -13.66
N ASN A 113 15.26 -14.71 -14.52
CA ASN A 113 15.57 -15.30 -15.81
C ASN A 113 16.43 -16.54 -15.54
N GLU A 114 15.99 -17.72 -15.96
CA GLU A 114 16.90 -18.87 -16.07
C GLU A 114 17.97 -18.50 -17.11
N ASP A 115 19.21 -18.28 -16.64
CA ASP A 115 20.40 -18.21 -17.50
C ASP A 115 20.69 -19.57 -18.16
#